data_AF-A0A554ILY1-F1
#
_entry.id   AF-A0A554ILY1-F1
#
_cell.length_a   1.000
_cell.length_b   1.000
_cell.length_c   1.000
_cell.angle_alpha   90.00
_cell.angle_beta   90.00
_cell.angle_gamma   90.00
#
_symmetry.space_group_name_H-M   'P 1'
#
loop_
_entity.id
_entity.type
_entity.pdbx_description
1 polymer ?
#
loop_
_entity_poly.entity_id
_entity_poly.type
_entity_poly.pdbx_seq_one_letter_code
_entity_poly.pdbx_strand_id
1 'polypeptide(L)'
;MDMDEEELIKEPVAKHGETSCPYCGDSAVGHLSTYCHETIASAGNRALSHPFTRHLQRVADRAADVIAWAFLVLLQLLGAASFGSDIHKARSLRSRLIWQEAKRRGILVEQLLLFRRPTEWYRVRMNGAWHYFESLPLPRRFPHLWQEWLDDKHLFKERMRAARIRVPRSFAVTSARGAHEAFLRIGAPIVVKPCTGSRGRHTTVGVRTEEQLGEAFCRARQLNHFVVVEECLAGSVCRATLVAGALRGFLRADPPAVTGDGRSTVFELILEKNRTRPERVARL
;
A
#
# COMPACT_ATOMS: atom_id res chain seq x y z
N MET A 1 -32.00 19.16 4.38
CA MET A 1 -31.48 19.89 5.56
C MET A 1 -29.99 19.92 5.35
N ASP A 2 -29.53 20.98 4.69
CA ASP A 2 -28.14 21.14 4.26
C ASP A 2 -27.26 21.27 5.51
N MET A 3 -26.45 20.24 5.75
CA MET A 3 -25.36 20.32 6.71
C MET A 3 -24.14 20.85 5.97
N ASP A 4 -23.66 22.02 6.40
CA ASP A 4 -22.50 22.70 5.84
C ASP A 4 -21.26 21.78 5.81
N GLU A 5 -20.66 21.60 4.63
CA GLU A 5 -19.48 20.75 4.39
C GLU A 5 -18.27 21.16 5.25
N GLU A 6 -18.22 22.38 5.78
CA GLU A 6 -17.15 22.89 6.63
C GLU A 6 -17.18 22.32 8.05
N GLU A 7 -18.34 21.88 8.57
CA GLU A 7 -18.43 21.39 9.96
C GLU A 7 -18.00 19.92 10.12
N LEU A 8 -17.96 19.17 9.01
CA LEU A 8 -17.50 17.77 8.96
C LEU A 8 -15.97 17.59 8.97
N ILE A 9 -15.21 18.69 8.96
CA ILE A 9 -13.73 18.70 8.95
C ILE A 9 -13.17 19.18 10.30
N LYS A 10 -13.80 18.85 11.43
CA LYS A 10 -13.16 19.01 12.73
C LYS A 10 -12.29 17.78 13.02
N GLU A 11 -10.98 17.95 12.96
CA GLU A 11 -10.01 16.93 13.34
C GLU A 11 -10.24 16.49 14.80
N PRO A 12 -10.30 15.19 15.10
CA PRO A 12 -10.35 14.75 16.50
C PRO A 12 -9.01 15.05 17.17
N VAL A 13 -9.04 15.96 18.16
CA VAL A 13 -7.89 16.31 18.99
C VAL A 13 -7.51 15.10 19.85
N ALA A 14 -6.32 14.53 19.59
CA ALA A 14 -5.78 13.44 20.38
C ALA A 14 -5.40 13.91 21.79
N LYS A 15 -5.86 13.18 22.81
CA LYS A 15 -5.32 13.30 24.18
C LYS A 15 -3.97 12.59 24.23
N HIS A 16 -2.98 13.36 24.70
CA HIS A 16 -1.56 13.03 24.93
C HIS A 16 -0.65 13.45 23.77
N GLY A 17 0.30 14.33 24.09
CA GLY A 17 1.12 15.08 23.14
C GLY A 17 1.85 14.20 22.14
N GLU A 18 2.00 14.74 20.92
CA GLU A 18 2.50 14.11 19.67
C GLU A 18 1.40 13.52 18.77
N THR A 19 0.77 14.41 17.98
CA THR A 19 0.38 14.29 16.54
C THR A 19 0.24 12.90 15.89
N SER A 20 -0.33 11.90 16.54
CA SER A 20 -0.60 10.60 15.93
C SER A 20 -2.07 10.49 15.56
N CYS A 21 -2.36 10.48 14.26
CA CYS A 21 -3.70 10.20 13.76
C CYS A 21 -4.11 8.77 14.18
N PRO A 22 -5.26 8.56 14.85
CA PRO A 22 -5.69 7.25 15.29
C PRO A 22 -5.99 6.29 14.12
N TYR A 23 -6.25 6.83 12.92
CA TYR A 23 -6.57 6.07 11.72
C TYR A 23 -5.35 5.70 10.87
N CYS A 24 -4.16 6.18 11.24
CA CYS A 24 -2.89 5.83 10.59
C CYS A 24 -2.23 4.56 11.17
N GLY A 25 -2.61 4.16 12.39
CA GLY A 25 -1.96 3.07 13.12
C GLY A 25 -0.45 3.31 13.31
N ASP A 26 0.35 2.24 13.29
CA ASP A 26 1.80 2.27 13.52
C ASP A 26 2.62 2.89 12.36
N SER A 27 1.97 3.64 11.48
CA SER A 27 2.54 4.13 10.23
C SER A 27 1.97 5.50 9.88
N ALA A 28 2.13 6.44 10.82
CA ALA A 28 1.75 7.83 10.66
C ALA A 28 2.33 8.45 9.39
N VAL A 29 1.53 9.29 8.73
CA VAL A 29 1.92 10.05 7.54
C VAL A 29 1.46 11.48 7.66
N GLY A 30 2.10 12.39 6.92
CA GLY A 30 1.55 13.73 6.71
C GLY A 30 0.27 13.64 5.88
N HIS A 31 -0.87 14.02 6.45
CA HIS A 31 -2.16 13.90 5.77
C HIS A 31 -2.23 14.77 4.52
N LEU A 32 -1.86 16.05 4.61
CA LEU A 32 -1.92 16.98 3.49
C LEU A 32 -1.02 16.54 2.32
N SER A 33 0.23 16.17 2.61
CA SER A 33 1.16 15.71 1.58
C SER A 33 0.69 14.40 0.95
N THR A 34 0.17 13.46 1.75
CA THR A 34 -0.42 12.22 1.26
C THR A 34 -1.64 12.51 0.40
N TYR A 35 -2.57 13.34 0.86
CA TYR A 35 -3.77 13.74 0.13
C TYR A 35 -3.41 14.30 -1.25
N CYS A 36 -2.50 15.27 -1.32
CA CYS A 36 -2.09 15.86 -2.59
C CYS A 36 -1.45 14.82 -3.51
N HIS A 37 -0.47 14.07 -3.02
CA HIS A 37 0.26 13.08 -3.80
C HIS A 37 -0.67 11.97 -4.34
N GLU A 38 -1.46 11.36 -3.46
CA GLU A 38 -2.34 10.25 -3.79
C GLU A 38 -3.50 10.70 -4.69
N THR A 39 -4.02 11.91 -4.50
CA THR A 39 -5.07 12.49 -5.36
C THR A 39 -4.54 12.75 -6.76
N ILE A 40 -3.36 13.37 -6.90
CA ILE A 40 -2.75 13.65 -8.20
C ILE A 40 -2.46 12.33 -8.94
N ALA A 41 -1.88 11.34 -8.26
CA ALA A 41 -1.63 10.02 -8.82
C ALA A 41 -2.93 9.33 -9.27
N SER A 42 -3.97 9.39 -8.44
CA SER A 42 -5.29 8.81 -8.75
C SER A 42 -6.00 9.51 -9.92
N ALA A 43 -5.86 10.83 -10.04
CA ALA A 43 -6.39 11.60 -11.16
C ALA A 43 -5.64 11.30 -12.46
N GLY A 44 -4.30 11.26 -12.39
CA GLY A 44 -3.43 10.87 -13.50
C GLY A 44 -3.82 9.49 -14.04
N ASN A 45 -3.88 8.49 -13.16
CA ASN A 45 -4.29 7.13 -13.49
C ASN A 45 -5.60 7.04 -14.30
N ARG A 46 -6.60 7.84 -13.94
CA ARG A 46 -7.90 7.90 -14.63
C ARG A 46 -7.80 8.59 -15.98
N ALA A 47 -7.07 9.70 -16.07
CA ALA A 47 -6.84 10.44 -17.32
C ALA A 47 -5.99 9.66 -18.34
N LEU A 48 -5.13 8.77 -17.86
CA LEU A 48 -4.23 7.92 -18.66
C LEU A 48 -4.91 6.67 -19.25
N SER A 49 -6.24 6.60 -19.17
CA SER A 49 -7.05 5.59 -19.88
C SER A 49 -7.10 5.82 -21.39
N HIS A 50 -6.80 7.04 -21.88
CA HIS A 50 -6.83 7.38 -23.31
C HIS A 50 -5.53 6.96 -24.06
N PRO A 51 -5.59 6.39 -25.28
CA PRO A 51 -4.43 5.87 -25.99
C PRO A 51 -3.35 6.92 -26.32
N PHE A 52 -3.75 8.17 -26.59
CA PHE A 52 -2.83 9.28 -26.89
C PHE A 52 -1.97 9.67 -25.67
N THR A 53 -2.57 9.76 -24.49
CA THR A 53 -1.89 10.16 -23.25
C THR A 53 -0.90 9.10 -22.77
N ARG A 54 -1.15 7.81 -23.08
CA ARG A 54 -0.21 6.71 -22.82
C ARG A 54 1.08 6.76 -23.63
N HIS A 55 1.08 7.38 -24.82
CA HIS A 55 2.31 7.54 -25.58
C HIS A 55 3.19 8.63 -24.95
N LEU A 56 2.57 9.78 -24.62
CA LEU A 56 3.24 10.89 -23.98
C LEU A 56 3.83 10.49 -22.62
N GLN A 57 3.10 9.72 -21.81
CA GLN A 57 3.61 9.24 -20.53
C GLN A 57 4.84 8.34 -20.68
N ARG A 58 4.85 7.41 -21.66
CA ARG A 58 6.03 6.57 -21.92
C ARG A 58 7.26 7.39 -22.31
N VAL A 59 7.07 8.50 -23.01
CA VAL A 59 8.16 9.42 -23.34
C VAL A 59 8.61 10.17 -22.08
N ALA A 60 7.68 10.64 -21.26
CA ALA A 60 7.97 11.31 -19.99
C ALA A 60 8.70 10.40 -19.00
N ASP A 61 8.26 9.15 -18.82
CA ASP A 61 8.90 8.16 -17.94
C ASP A 61 10.34 7.89 -18.36
N ARG A 62 10.59 7.74 -19.66
CA ARG A 62 11.95 7.57 -20.20
C ARG A 62 12.81 8.80 -19.95
N ALA A 63 12.26 10.00 -20.14
CA ALA A 63 12.98 11.24 -19.84
C ALA A 63 13.30 11.34 -18.35
N ALA A 64 12.35 10.98 -17.47
CA ALA A 64 12.54 10.94 -16.03
C ALA A 64 13.61 9.93 -15.62
N ASP A 65 13.64 8.74 -16.21
CA ASP A 65 14.70 7.74 -15.98
C ASP A 65 16.09 8.29 -16.37
N VAL A 66 16.18 8.98 -17.51
CA VAL A 66 17.43 9.60 -17.98
C VAL A 66 17.87 10.71 -17.02
N ILE A 67 16.95 11.57 -16.61
CA ILE A 67 17.22 12.66 -15.65
C ILE A 67 17.65 12.08 -14.29
N ALA A 68 16.95 11.07 -13.78
CA ALA A 68 17.26 10.41 -12.51
C ALA A 68 18.65 9.76 -12.56
N TRP A 69 19.00 9.12 -13.68
CA TRP A 69 20.32 8.55 -13.87
C TRP A 69 21.41 9.63 -13.94
N ALA A 70 21.19 10.70 -14.71
CA ALA A 70 22.13 11.82 -14.78
C ALA A 70 22.34 12.48 -13.41
N PHE A 71 21.26 12.64 -12.64
CA PHE A 71 21.31 13.16 -11.28
C PHE A 71 22.07 12.23 -10.34
N LEU A 72 21.87 10.90 -10.43
CA LEU A 72 22.63 9.93 -9.65
C LEU A 72 24.13 10.01 -9.97
N VAL A 73 24.50 10.10 -11.25
CA VAL A 73 25.91 10.28 -11.67
C VAL A 73 26.48 11.57 -11.11
N LEU A 74 25.74 12.68 -11.20
CA LEU A 74 26.15 13.97 -10.62
C LEU A 74 26.40 13.83 -9.11
N LEU A 75 25.50 13.20 -8.36
CA LEU A 75 25.68 12.96 -6.93
C LEU A 75 26.91 12.08 -6.63
N GLN A 76 27.24 11.12 -7.49
CA GLN A 76 28.46 10.32 -7.34
C GLN A 76 29.72 11.15 -7.57
N LEU A 77 29.74 12.01 -8.59
CA LEU A 77 30.85 12.93 -8.87
C LEU A 77 31.07 13.89 -7.70
N LEU A 78 29.99 14.35 -7.05
CA LEU A 78 30.04 15.19 -5.85
C LEU A 78 30.40 14.42 -4.57
N GLY A 79 30.62 13.10 -4.64
CA GLY A 79 30.88 12.25 -3.47
C GLY A 79 29.69 12.06 -2.53
N ALA A 80 28.51 12.53 -2.93
CA ALA A 80 27.27 12.44 -2.16
C ALA A 80 26.56 11.09 -2.33
N ALA A 81 26.83 10.35 -3.42
CA ALA A 81 26.31 9.01 -3.65
C ALA A 81 27.44 7.98 -3.78
N SER A 82 27.28 6.81 -3.16
CA SER A 82 28.22 5.69 -3.28
C SER A 82 27.49 4.35 -3.17
N PHE A 83 28.16 3.24 -3.49
CA PHE A 83 27.62 1.90 -3.36
C PHE A 83 28.39 1.13 -2.29
N GLY A 84 27.67 0.51 -1.36
CA GLY A 84 28.23 -0.28 -0.27
C GLY A 84 27.79 -1.74 -0.32
N SER A 85 28.65 -2.65 0.12
CA SER A 85 28.39 -4.10 0.15
C SER A 85 27.92 -4.63 1.52
N ASP A 86 27.61 -3.75 2.47
CA ASP A 86 27.26 -4.13 3.84
C ASP A 86 25.77 -4.42 4.00
N ILE A 87 25.46 -5.71 4.13
CA ILE A 87 24.09 -6.22 4.29
C ILE A 87 23.42 -5.79 5.60
N HIS A 88 24.18 -5.51 6.66
CA HIS A 88 23.62 -5.15 7.96
C HIS A 88 23.01 -3.75 7.97
N LYS A 89 23.36 -2.92 6.97
CA LYS A 89 22.78 -1.59 6.75
C LYS A 89 21.41 -1.62 6.06
N ALA A 90 20.97 -2.77 5.56
CA ALA A 90 19.61 -2.94 5.04
C ALA A 90 18.59 -2.81 6.19
N ARG A 91 17.76 -1.76 6.12
CA ARG A 91 16.80 -1.40 7.19
C ARG A 91 15.63 -2.37 7.24
N SER A 92 15.11 -2.77 6.09
CA SER A 92 13.95 -3.66 6.03
C SER A 92 14.35 -5.14 6.06
N LEU A 93 13.57 -5.95 6.78
CA LEU A 93 13.76 -7.41 6.84
C LEU A 93 13.69 -8.04 5.45
N ARG A 94 12.76 -7.57 4.60
CA ARG A 94 12.58 -8.04 3.22
C ARG A 94 13.84 -7.87 2.37
N SER A 95 14.43 -6.67 2.37
CA SER A 95 15.62 -6.37 1.58
C SER A 95 16.83 -7.15 2.09
N ARG A 96 16.94 -7.32 3.42
CA ARG A 96 17.99 -8.14 4.04
C ARG A 96 17.90 -9.62 3.62
N LEU A 97 16.71 -10.20 3.61
CA LEU A 97 16.50 -11.59 3.19
C LEU A 97 16.87 -11.82 1.72
N ILE A 98 16.49 -10.89 0.83
CA ILE A 98 16.86 -10.96 -0.59
C ILE A 98 18.37 -10.89 -0.75
N TRP A 99 19.02 -9.96 -0.06
CA TRP A 99 20.47 -9.82 -0.13
C TRP A 99 21.18 -11.06 0.43
N GLN A 100 20.70 -11.63 1.54
CA GLN A 100 21.24 -12.89 2.09
C GLN A 100 21.18 -14.02 1.07
N GLU A 101 20.04 -14.16 0.38
CA GLU A 101 19.86 -15.18 -0.65
C GLU A 101 20.74 -14.92 -1.88
N ALA A 102 20.86 -13.67 -2.32
CA ALA A 102 21.74 -13.31 -3.42
C ALA A 102 23.21 -13.62 -3.10
N LYS A 103 23.68 -13.29 -1.89
CA LYS A 103 25.03 -13.63 -1.41
C LYS A 103 25.25 -15.15 -1.39
N ARG A 104 24.26 -15.92 -0.92
CA ARG A 104 24.32 -17.40 -0.93
C ARG A 104 24.49 -17.96 -2.34
N ARG A 105 23.92 -17.30 -3.35
CA ARG A 105 24.02 -17.68 -4.77
C ARG A 105 25.25 -17.09 -5.47
N GLY A 106 26.15 -16.41 -4.76
CA GLY A 106 27.31 -15.75 -5.35
C GLY A 106 26.98 -14.53 -6.22
N ILE A 107 25.79 -13.95 -6.07
CA ILE A 107 25.38 -12.75 -6.80
C ILE A 107 25.88 -11.52 -6.03
N LEU A 108 26.68 -10.69 -6.70
CA LEU A 108 27.15 -9.44 -6.14
C LEU A 108 25.98 -8.46 -6.03
N VAL A 109 25.75 -7.97 -4.81
CA VAL A 109 24.70 -6.99 -4.48
C VAL A 109 25.37 -5.83 -3.77
N GLU A 110 24.97 -4.62 -4.13
CA GLU A 110 25.40 -3.39 -3.46
C GLU A 110 24.20 -2.49 -3.20
N GLN A 111 24.24 -1.77 -2.09
CA GLN A 111 23.23 -0.80 -1.68
C GLN A 111 23.70 0.61 -2.00
N LEU A 112 22.77 1.44 -2.49
CA LEU A 112 23.02 2.86 -2.67
C LEU A 112 23.04 3.57 -1.31
N LEU A 113 24.12 4.29 -1.07
CA LEU A 113 24.34 5.17 0.07
C LEU A 113 24.23 6.62 -0.42
N LEU A 114 23.25 7.37 0.08
CA LEU A 114 23.12 8.81 -0.17
C LEU A 114 23.54 9.57 1.09
N PHE A 115 24.50 10.48 0.95
CA PHE A 115 25.13 11.20 2.07
C PHE A 115 25.59 10.25 3.19
N ARG A 116 26.20 9.12 2.80
CA ARG A 116 26.61 7.99 3.66
C ARG A 116 25.48 7.27 4.41
N ARG A 117 24.21 7.59 4.12
CA ARG A 117 23.05 6.94 4.71
C ARG A 117 22.51 5.85 3.79
N PRO A 118 22.18 4.66 4.32
CA PRO A 118 21.61 3.58 3.53
C PRO A 118 20.21 3.93 3.02
N THR A 119 19.96 3.59 1.76
CA THR A 119 18.65 3.71 1.10
C THR A 119 18.05 2.32 0.85
N GLU A 120 16.79 2.26 0.41
CA GLU A 120 16.18 1.00 -0.07
C GLU A 120 16.48 0.74 -1.56
N TRP A 121 17.43 1.45 -2.16
CA TRP A 121 17.89 1.20 -3.52
C TRP A 121 19.09 0.27 -3.53
N TYR A 122 19.04 -0.75 -4.39
CA TYR A 122 20.06 -1.77 -4.53
C TYR A 122 20.42 -1.96 -6.00
N ARG A 123 21.63 -2.45 -6.25
CA ARG A 123 22.04 -2.97 -7.55
C ARG A 123 22.62 -4.37 -7.42
N VAL A 124 22.38 -5.20 -8.43
CA VAL A 124 22.93 -6.54 -8.54
C VAL A 124 23.67 -6.74 -9.85
N ARG A 125 24.75 -7.51 -9.80
CA ARG A 125 25.51 -7.91 -10.98
C ARG A 125 25.01 -9.26 -11.47
N MET A 126 24.41 -9.31 -12.65
CA MET A 126 23.97 -10.56 -13.29
C MET A 126 24.31 -10.51 -14.78
N ASN A 127 24.78 -11.61 -15.36
CA ASN A 127 25.11 -11.72 -16.79
C ASN A 127 26.01 -10.58 -17.34
N GLY A 128 26.97 -10.11 -16.53
CA GLY A 128 27.83 -9.00 -16.96
C GLY A 128 27.12 -7.64 -17.09
N ALA A 129 25.92 -7.48 -16.53
CA ALA A 129 25.19 -6.21 -16.44
C ALA A 129 24.83 -5.85 -14.99
N TRP A 130 24.72 -4.55 -14.70
CA TRP A 130 24.17 -4.06 -13.44
C TRP A 130 22.66 -3.89 -13.57
N HIS A 131 21.92 -4.38 -12.59
CA HIS A 131 20.47 -4.24 -12.51
C HIS A 131 20.09 -3.55 -11.20
N TYR A 132 19.30 -2.49 -11.30
CA TYR A 132 18.90 -1.65 -10.17
C TYR A 132 17.46 -1.97 -9.78
N PHE A 133 17.15 -1.90 -8.49
CA PHE A 133 15.80 -2.06 -7.98
C PHE A 133 15.62 -1.39 -6.62
N GLU A 134 14.38 -1.03 -6.31
CA GLU A 134 13.98 -0.53 -5.01
C GLU A 134 13.36 -1.66 -4.17
N SER A 135 14.01 -1.99 -3.06
CA SER A 135 13.62 -3.00 -2.07
C SER A 135 13.44 -4.44 -2.57
N LEU A 136 12.51 -4.71 -3.48
CA LEU A 136 12.29 -6.03 -4.10
C LEU A 136 12.69 -5.97 -5.58
N PRO A 137 13.43 -6.96 -6.10
CA PRO A 137 13.75 -7.02 -7.52
C PRO A 137 12.50 -7.40 -8.31
N LEU A 138 11.89 -6.43 -8.99
CA LEU A 138 10.77 -6.66 -9.90
C LEU A 138 11.30 -7.10 -11.28
N PRO A 139 10.76 -8.17 -11.90
CA PRO A 139 11.27 -8.66 -13.17
C PRO A 139 11.01 -7.67 -14.30
N ARG A 140 12.06 -7.31 -15.06
CA ARG A 140 11.97 -6.46 -16.27
C ARG A 140 11.04 -7.01 -17.36
N ARG A 141 10.81 -8.34 -17.36
CA ARG A 141 9.87 -9.01 -18.28
C ARG A 141 8.41 -8.59 -18.07
N PHE A 142 8.08 -7.99 -16.93
CA PHE A 142 6.75 -7.42 -16.67
C PHE A 142 6.84 -5.89 -16.54
N PRO A 143 7.14 -5.16 -17.64
CA PRO A 143 7.20 -3.70 -17.62
C PRO A 143 5.84 -3.06 -17.30
N HIS A 144 4.76 -3.85 -17.31
CA HIS A 144 3.41 -3.43 -16.92
C HIS A 144 3.13 -3.52 -15.42
N LEU A 145 3.99 -4.16 -14.62
CA LEU A 145 3.86 -4.16 -13.14
C LEU A 145 4.29 -2.82 -12.52
N TRP A 146 4.91 -1.94 -13.31
CA TRP A 146 5.22 -0.56 -12.93
C TRP A 146 4.04 0.38 -13.15
N GLN A 147 2.88 -0.14 -13.55
CA GLN A 147 1.75 0.72 -13.85
C GLN A 147 1.06 1.15 -12.57
N GLU A 148 0.99 2.46 -12.39
CA GLU A 148 0.34 3.20 -11.30
C GLU A 148 -1.10 2.72 -10.99
N TRP A 149 -1.79 2.07 -11.94
CA TRP A 149 -3.15 1.54 -11.71
C TRP A 149 -3.21 0.36 -10.73
N LEU A 150 -2.10 -0.35 -10.48
CA LEU A 150 -2.11 -1.49 -9.55
C LEU A 150 -2.41 -1.03 -8.12
N ASP A 151 -1.96 0.16 -7.75
CA ASP A 151 -2.22 0.76 -6.44
C ASP A 151 -3.57 1.50 -6.36
N ASP A 152 -4.18 1.83 -7.50
CA ASP A 152 -5.55 2.35 -7.57
C ASP A 152 -6.56 1.20 -7.43
N LYS A 153 -7.18 1.11 -6.25
CA LYS A 153 -8.08 0.00 -5.89
C LYS A 153 -9.34 -0.06 -6.76
N HIS A 154 -9.76 1.04 -7.38
CA HIS A 154 -10.92 1.04 -8.26
C HIS A 154 -10.54 0.54 -9.66
N LEU A 155 -9.53 1.16 -10.26
CA LEU A 155 -9.05 0.81 -11.60
C LEU A 155 -8.53 -0.63 -11.65
N PHE A 156 -7.88 -1.09 -10.58
CA PHE A 156 -7.50 -2.49 -10.42
C PHE A 156 -8.69 -3.43 -10.61
N LYS A 157 -9.79 -3.19 -9.90
CA LYS A 157 -10.98 -4.04 -9.97
C LYS A 157 -11.69 -3.94 -11.31
N GLU A 158 -11.72 -2.77 -11.94
CA GLU A 158 -12.26 -2.64 -13.30
C GLU A 158 -11.51 -3.53 -14.28
N ARG A 159 -10.16 -3.54 -14.23
CA ARG A 159 -9.36 -4.42 -15.09
C ARG A 159 -9.55 -5.89 -14.75
N MET A 160 -9.61 -6.25 -13.47
CA MET A 160 -9.91 -7.63 -13.07
C MET A 160 -11.28 -8.08 -13.57
N ARG A 161 -12.31 -7.22 -13.47
CA ARG A 161 -13.66 -7.51 -13.98
C ARG A 161 -13.67 -7.66 -15.49
N ALA A 162 -12.96 -6.80 -16.23
CA ALA A 162 -12.80 -6.92 -17.68
C ALA A 162 -12.12 -8.24 -18.08
N ALA A 163 -11.18 -8.73 -17.26
CA ALA A 163 -10.56 -10.05 -17.39
C ALA A 163 -11.42 -11.21 -16.85
N ARG A 164 -12.70 -10.98 -16.52
CA ARG A 164 -13.65 -11.95 -15.95
C ARG A 164 -13.21 -12.55 -14.60
N ILE A 165 -12.35 -11.86 -13.87
CA ILE A 165 -11.96 -12.23 -12.50
C ILE A 165 -12.99 -11.63 -11.53
N ARG A 166 -13.49 -12.45 -10.60
CA ARG A 166 -14.44 -12.01 -9.59
C ARG A 166 -13.77 -11.04 -8.61
N VAL A 167 -14.39 -9.88 -8.44
CA VAL A 167 -13.99 -8.83 -7.49
C VAL A 167 -15.23 -8.30 -6.77
N PRO A 168 -15.09 -7.75 -5.54
CA PRO A 168 -16.21 -7.14 -4.84
C PRO A 168 -16.85 -6.03 -5.68
N ARG A 169 -18.18 -5.87 -5.57
CA ARG A 169 -18.84 -4.69 -6.13
C ARG A 169 -18.27 -3.45 -5.48
N SER A 170 -17.93 -2.43 -6.28
CA SER A 170 -17.32 -1.21 -5.74
C SER A 170 -17.49 -0.02 -6.67
N PHE A 171 -17.61 1.16 -6.06
CA PHE A 171 -17.73 2.45 -6.72
C PHE A 171 -16.63 3.38 -6.21
N ALA A 172 -16.03 4.17 -7.10
CA ALA A 172 -15.21 5.31 -6.72
C ALA A 172 -16.09 6.56 -6.68
N VAL A 173 -16.01 7.32 -5.61
CA VAL A 173 -16.86 8.47 -5.33
C VAL A 173 -16.00 9.63 -4.83
N THR A 174 -16.45 10.86 -5.07
CA THR A 174 -15.76 12.09 -4.66
C THR A 174 -16.64 12.99 -3.79
N SER A 175 -17.86 12.57 -3.48
CA SER A 175 -18.83 13.30 -2.66
C SER A 175 -19.60 12.38 -1.73
N ALA A 176 -20.13 12.94 -0.63
CA ALA A 176 -20.96 12.21 0.32
C ALA A 176 -22.23 11.65 -0.35
N ARG A 177 -22.87 12.43 -1.23
CA ARG A 177 -24.00 11.97 -2.05
C ARG A 177 -23.64 10.75 -2.90
N GLY A 178 -22.50 10.79 -3.60
CA GLY A 178 -22.04 9.64 -4.38
C GLY A 178 -21.77 8.42 -3.51
N ALA A 179 -21.22 8.62 -2.31
CA ALA A 179 -21.02 7.55 -1.34
C ALA A 179 -22.33 6.92 -0.89
N HIS A 180 -23.36 7.73 -0.63
CA HIS A 180 -24.71 7.27 -0.27
C HIS A 180 -25.38 6.49 -1.42
N GLU A 181 -25.33 7.01 -2.64
CA GLU A 181 -25.82 6.28 -3.82
C GLU A 181 -25.10 4.92 -4.01
N ALA A 182 -23.78 4.88 -3.80
CA ALA A 182 -23.00 3.65 -3.82
C ALA A 182 -23.40 2.66 -2.71
N PHE A 183 -23.64 3.16 -1.49
CA PHE A 183 -24.10 2.37 -0.35
C PHE A 183 -25.45 1.70 -0.63
N LEU A 184 -26.43 2.44 -1.15
CA LEU A 184 -27.74 1.90 -1.54
C LEU A 184 -27.64 0.81 -2.62
N ARG A 185 -26.74 0.99 -3.60
CA ARG A 185 -26.56 0.02 -4.70
C ARG A 185 -25.88 -1.27 -4.27
N ILE A 186 -24.98 -1.21 -3.28
CA ILE A 186 -24.25 -2.40 -2.80
C ILE A 186 -25.09 -3.13 -1.75
N GLY A 187 -25.67 -2.40 -0.80
CA GLY A 187 -26.29 -2.92 0.41
C GLY A 187 -25.26 -3.15 1.54
N ALA A 188 -25.70 -3.00 2.79
CA ALA A 188 -24.87 -3.21 3.97
C ALA A 188 -24.57 -4.71 4.22
N PRO A 189 -23.41 -5.06 4.82
CA PRO A 189 -22.31 -4.17 5.20
C PRO A 189 -21.38 -3.80 4.03
N ILE A 190 -20.79 -2.61 4.09
CA ILE A 190 -19.79 -2.13 3.12
C ILE A 190 -18.45 -1.81 3.79
N VAL A 191 -17.43 -1.59 2.96
CA VAL A 191 -16.11 -1.05 3.33
C VAL A 191 -15.91 0.28 2.60
N VAL A 192 -15.37 1.26 3.32
CA VAL A 192 -15.04 2.59 2.79
C VAL A 192 -13.54 2.83 3.00
N LYS A 193 -12.82 3.21 1.95
CA LYS A 193 -11.36 3.39 2.01
C LYS A 193 -10.83 4.37 0.96
N PRO A 194 -9.65 4.99 1.18
CA PRO A 194 -8.99 5.78 0.16
C PRO A 194 -8.70 4.95 -1.10
N CYS A 195 -8.81 5.55 -2.28
CA CYS A 195 -8.65 4.84 -3.55
C CYS A 195 -7.26 4.22 -3.69
N THR A 196 -6.21 4.97 -3.34
CA THR A 196 -4.83 4.49 -3.25
C THR A 196 -4.38 4.40 -1.78
N GLY A 197 -3.14 4.02 -1.52
CA GLY A 197 -2.62 3.86 -0.16
C GLY A 197 -2.66 2.42 0.38
N SER A 198 -1.94 2.22 1.48
CA SER A 198 -1.52 0.92 2.02
C SER A 198 -1.75 0.79 3.53
N ARG A 199 -1.61 -0.43 4.05
CA ARG A 199 -1.68 -0.78 5.50
C ARG A 199 -3.06 -0.54 6.16
N GLY A 200 -4.12 -0.45 5.36
CA GLY A 200 -5.47 -0.23 5.89
C GLY A 200 -5.69 1.17 6.50
N ARG A 201 -4.79 2.12 6.24
CA ARG A 201 -4.92 3.51 6.72
C ARG A 201 -6.26 4.09 6.28
N HIS A 202 -6.98 4.68 7.24
CA HIS A 202 -8.28 5.34 7.02
C HIS A 202 -9.31 4.45 6.30
N THR A 203 -9.19 3.13 6.47
CA THR A 203 -10.16 2.16 5.96
C THR A 203 -11.15 1.82 7.06
N THR A 204 -12.44 2.01 6.79
CA THR A 204 -13.52 1.62 7.69
C THR A 204 -14.21 0.39 7.12
N VAL A 205 -14.22 -0.69 7.89
CA VAL A 205 -14.83 -1.99 7.52
C VAL A 205 -16.14 -2.17 8.28
N GLY A 206 -17.15 -2.74 7.64
CA GLY A 206 -18.39 -3.11 8.31
C GLY A 206 -19.35 -1.94 8.54
N VAL A 207 -19.32 -0.92 7.69
CA VAL A 207 -20.26 0.20 7.71
C VAL A 207 -21.66 -0.30 7.35
N ARG A 208 -22.64 -0.01 8.21
CA ARG A 208 -24.01 -0.52 8.12
C ARG A 208 -25.09 0.55 8.08
N THR A 209 -24.78 1.78 8.50
CA THR A 209 -25.72 2.90 8.53
C THR A 209 -25.19 4.10 7.75
N GLU A 210 -26.07 5.04 7.45
CA GLU A 210 -25.71 6.26 6.71
C GLU A 210 -24.81 7.19 7.52
N GLU A 211 -25.03 7.26 8.84
CA GLU A 211 -24.19 8.04 9.76
C GLU A 211 -22.77 7.48 9.75
N GLN A 212 -22.63 6.15 9.87
CA GLN A 212 -21.34 5.47 9.76
C GLN A 212 -20.68 5.68 8.40
N LEU A 213 -21.46 5.73 7.32
CA LEU A 213 -20.96 6.01 5.98
C LEU A 213 -20.40 7.42 5.88
N GLY A 214 -21.09 8.43 6.42
CA GLY A 214 -20.62 9.81 6.44
C GLY A 214 -19.28 9.94 7.16
N GLU A 215 -19.17 9.38 8.37
CA GLU A 215 -17.91 9.36 9.12
C GLU A 215 -16.79 8.65 8.35
N ALA A 216 -17.10 7.48 7.78
CA ALA A 216 -16.14 6.67 7.06
C ALA A 216 -15.64 7.36 5.78
N PHE A 217 -16.53 8.05 5.07
CA PHE A 217 -16.19 8.83 3.89
C PHE A 217 -15.26 10.00 4.24
N CYS A 218 -15.58 10.78 5.27
CA CYS A 218 -14.73 11.88 5.73
C CYS A 218 -13.34 11.38 6.15
N ARG A 219 -13.27 10.27 6.89
CA ARG A 219 -11.99 9.66 7.29
C ARG A 219 -11.16 9.25 6.07
N ALA A 220 -11.75 8.54 5.11
CA ALA A 220 -11.04 8.10 3.91
C ALA A 220 -10.56 9.29 3.05
N ARG A 221 -11.39 10.34 2.94
CA ARG A 221 -11.10 11.53 2.15
C ARG A 221 -9.87 12.31 2.64
N GLN A 222 -9.50 12.18 3.92
CA GLN A 222 -8.30 12.81 4.48
C GLN A 222 -7.00 12.39 3.79
N LEU A 223 -6.96 11.21 3.15
CA LEU A 223 -5.76 10.71 2.46
C LEU A 223 -5.88 10.69 0.93
N ASN A 224 -7.09 10.80 0.38
CA ASN A 224 -7.30 10.80 -1.08
C ASN A 224 -8.67 11.41 -1.42
N HIS A 225 -8.73 12.32 -2.39
CA HIS A 225 -9.99 12.89 -2.89
C HIS A 225 -10.97 11.83 -3.39
N PHE A 226 -10.45 10.77 -4.03
CA PHE A 226 -11.21 9.63 -4.51
C PHE A 226 -11.32 8.59 -3.39
N VAL A 227 -12.57 8.28 -3.01
CA VAL A 227 -12.89 7.27 -2.00
C VAL A 227 -13.55 6.08 -2.68
N VAL A 228 -13.21 4.87 -2.25
CA VAL A 228 -13.81 3.63 -2.73
C VAL A 228 -14.80 3.11 -1.69
N VAL A 229 -16.03 2.94 -2.14
CA VAL A 229 -17.10 2.24 -1.41
C VAL A 229 -17.25 0.86 -2.03
N GLU A 230 -17.09 -0.20 -1.25
CA GLU A 230 -17.11 -1.59 -1.75
C GLU A 230 -17.89 -2.54 -0.83
N GLU A 231 -18.31 -3.66 -1.40
CA GLU A 231 -18.93 -4.77 -0.68
C GLU A 231 -18.00 -5.35 0.39
N CYS A 232 -18.52 -5.57 1.59
CA CYS A 232 -17.80 -6.23 2.67
C CYS A 232 -17.94 -7.75 2.55
N LEU A 233 -16.86 -8.44 2.18
CA LEU A 233 -16.84 -9.90 2.09
C LEU A 233 -16.50 -10.53 3.44
N ALA A 234 -17.19 -11.62 3.77
CA ALA A 234 -16.87 -12.46 4.92
C ALA A 234 -15.96 -13.63 4.51
N GLY A 235 -15.07 -14.03 5.42
CA GLY A 235 -14.19 -15.18 5.25
C GLY A 235 -12.74 -14.91 5.61
N SER A 236 -11.89 -15.90 5.34
CA SER A 236 -10.47 -15.83 5.62
C SER A 236 -9.75 -14.93 4.62
N VAL A 237 -8.73 -14.21 5.10
CA VAL A 237 -7.86 -13.41 4.23
C VAL A 237 -6.73 -14.29 3.73
N CYS A 238 -6.63 -14.44 2.42
CA CYS A 238 -5.59 -15.24 1.78
C CYS A 238 -4.59 -14.34 1.05
N ARG A 239 -3.29 -14.61 1.22
CA ARG A 239 -2.20 -13.94 0.53
C ARG A 239 -1.43 -14.97 -0.31
N ALA A 240 -1.55 -14.84 -1.62
CA ALA A 240 -0.76 -15.59 -2.58
C ALA A 240 0.50 -14.78 -2.97
N THR A 241 1.66 -15.43 -2.99
CA THR A 241 2.91 -14.85 -3.50
C THR A 241 3.28 -15.57 -4.78
N LEU A 242 3.30 -14.81 -5.88
CA LEU A 242 3.73 -15.30 -7.18
C LEU A 242 5.16 -14.82 -7.48
N VAL A 243 6.00 -15.73 -7.96
CA VAL A 243 7.36 -15.42 -8.45
C VAL A 243 7.52 -16.03 -9.83
N ALA A 244 7.89 -15.20 -10.80
CA ALA A 244 8.04 -15.59 -12.20
C ALA A 244 6.78 -16.29 -12.77
N GLY A 245 5.59 -15.83 -12.38
CA GLY A 245 4.31 -16.37 -12.84
C GLY A 245 3.85 -17.65 -12.13
N ALA A 246 4.61 -18.18 -11.18
CA ALA A 246 4.24 -19.37 -10.41
C ALA A 246 3.91 -19.04 -8.95
N LEU A 247 2.91 -19.71 -8.38
CA LEU A 247 2.58 -19.63 -6.96
C LEU A 247 3.72 -20.24 -6.13
N ARG A 248 4.35 -19.45 -5.25
CA ARG A 248 5.45 -19.90 -4.39
C ARG A 248 5.11 -19.93 -2.91
N GLY A 249 4.13 -19.15 -2.50
CA GLY A 249 3.66 -19.11 -1.13
C GLY A 249 2.18 -18.79 -1.09
N PHE A 250 1.50 -19.39 -0.13
CA PHE A 250 0.11 -19.10 0.17
C PHE A 250 -0.06 -19.06 1.68
N LEU A 251 -0.49 -17.91 2.19
CA LEU A 251 -0.79 -17.70 3.59
C LEU A 251 -2.29 -17.47 3.73
N ARG A 252 -2.94 -18.24 4.59
CA ARG A 252 -4.31 -17.97 5.02
C ARG A 252 -4.27 -17.43 6.44
N ALA A 253 -4.95 -16.30 6.66
CA ALA A 253 -5.18 -15.72 7.96
C ALA A 253 -6.68 -15.79 8.27
N ASP A 254 -7.02 -16.59 9.27
CA ASP A 254 -8.38 -16.61 9.83
C ASP A 254 -8.55 -15.47 10.84
N PRO A 255 -9.78 -14.96 11.03
CA PRO A 255 -10.05 -13.97 12.07
C PRO A 255 -9.55 -14.44 13.46
N PRO A 256 -9.02 -13.53 14.29
CA PRO A 256 -8.62 -13.89 15.65
C PRO A 256 -9.80 -14.46 16.43
N ALA A 257 -9.64 -15.67 16.95
CA ALA A 257 -10.67 -16.36 17.74
C ALA A 257 -10.04 -17.09 18.94
N VAL A 258 -10.81 -17.22 20.03
CA VAL A 258 -10.52 -18.11 21.17
C VAL A 258 -11.66 -19.12 21.28
N THR A 259 -11.35 -20.32 21.77
CA THR A 259 -12.37 -21.36 22.01
C THR A 259 -12.64 -21.39 23.51
N GLY A 260 -13.91 -21.23 23.90
CA GLY A 260 -14.31 -21.33 25.29
C GLY A 260 -14.13 -22.74 25.83
N ASP A 261 -13.52 -22.85 27.01
CA ASP A 261 -13.33 -24.11 27.75
C ASP A 261 -14.37 -24.31 28.88
N GLY A 262 -15.29 -23.35 29.03
CA GLY A 262 -16.33 -23.34 30.06
C GLY A 262 -15.86 -22.95 31.45
N ARG A 263 -14.58 -22.57 31.63
CA ARG A 263 -13.99 -22.26 32.94
C ARG A 263 -13.23 -20.93 32.94
N SER A 264 -12.46 -20.66 31.90
CA SER A 264 -11.65 -19.45 31.77
C SER A 264 -12.42 -18.28 31.16
N THR A 265 -12.06 -17.07 31.58
CA THR A 265 -12.52 -15.83 30.96
C THR A 265 -11.91 -15.66 29.56
N VAL A 266 -12.55 -14.85 28.71
CA VAL A 266 -12.02 -14.50 27.38
C VAL A 266 -10.61 -13.92 27.48
N PHE A 267 -10.32 -13.10 28.49
CA PHE A 267 -9.01 -12.50 28.69
C PHE A 267 -7.93 -13.55 29.00
N GLU A 268 -8.23 -14.53 29.85
CA GLU A 268 -7.31 -15.64 30.16
C GLU A 268 -7.03 -16.50 28.93
N LEU A 269 -8.05 -16.82 28.14
CA LEU A 269 -7.90 -17.57 26.88
C LEU A 269 -7.04 -16.80 25.86
N ILE A 270 -7.16 -15.47 25.82
CA ILE A 270 -6.30 -14.61 24.98
C ILE A 270 -4.85 -14.68 25.47
N LEU A 271 -4.62 -14.54 26.77
CA LEU A 271 -3.28 -14.62 27.35
C LEU A 271 -2.63 -15.98 27.07
N GLU A 272 -3.36 -17.07 27.30
CA GLU A 272 -2.90 -18.42 27.02
C GLU A 272 -2.53 -18.61 25.55
N LYS A 273 -3.43 -18.23 24.63
CA LYS A 273 -3.16 -18.33 23.19
C LYS A 273 -1.91 -17.54 22.79
N ASN A 274 -1.70 -16.36 23.39
CA ASN A 274 -0.56 -15.51 23.09
C ASN A 274 0.77 -16.04 23.67
N ARG A 275 0.77 -16.93 24.67
CA ARG A 275 2.01 -17.50 25.24
C ARG A 275 2.81 -18.32 24.23
N THR A 276 2.14 -18.95 23.27
CA THR A 276 2.78 -19.78 22.23
C THR A 276 3.17 -18.99 20.99
N ARG A 277 2.95 -17.67 20.97
CA ARG A 277 3.21 -16.83 19.80
C ARG A 277 4.73 -16.71 19.60
N PRO A 278 5.28 -17.09 18.42
CA PRO A 278 6.71 -16.99 18.18
C PRO A 278 7.20 -15.55 18.34
N GLU A 279 8.36 -15.33 18.99
CA GLU A 279 8.92 -13.99 19.22
C GLU A 279 9.00 -13.13 17.94
N ARG A 280 9.28 -13.76 16.79
CA ARG A 280 9.33 -13.08 15.48
C ARG A 280 8.01 -12.44 15.06
N VAL A 281 6.89 -12.96 15.55
CA VAL A 281 5.54 -12.43 15.28
C VAL A 281 5.10 -11.50 16.41
N ALA A 282 5.65 -11.63 17.61
CA ALA A 282 5.34 -10.78 18.76
C ALA A 282 5.99 -9.38 18.71
N ARG A 283 7.05 -9.19 17.91
CA ARG A 283 7.76 -7.91 17.71
C ARG A 283 7.24 -7.07 16.53
N LEU A 284 6.20 -7.53 15.84
CA LEU A 284 5.53 -6.82 14.74
C LEU A 284 4.19 -6.28 15.21
#